data_AF-A0A2W1AYJ7-F1
#
_entry.id   AF-A0A2W1AYJ7-F1
#
_cell.length_a   1.000
_cell.length_b   1.000
_cell.length_c   1.000
_cell.angle_alpha   90.00
_cell.angle_beta   90.00
_cell.angle_gamma   90.00
#
_symmetry.space_group_name_H-M   'P 1'
#
loop_
_entity.id
_entity.type
_entity.pdbx_description
1 polymer ?
#
loop_
_entity_poly.entity_id
_entity_poly.type
_entity_poly.pdbx_seq_one_letter_code
_entity_poly.pdbx_strand_id
1 'polypeptide(L)' 'MDRQIGYVKVGDTAPDFCLPSVTGKDIHLSDYSGDKVALFFWASW' A
#
# COMPACT_ATOMS: atom_id res chain seq x y z
N MET A 1 19.56 4.47 12.83
CA MET A 1 18.71 4.45 11.63
C MET A 1 17.39 5.07 12.05
N ASP A 2 17.23 6.37 11.83
CA ASP A 2 16.02 7.07 12.20
C ASP A 2 14.92 6.64 11.24
N ARG A 3 13.93 5.90 11.73
CA ARG A 3 12.74 5.58 10.96
C ARG A 3 11.92 6.87 10.89
N GLN A 4 12.12 7.64 9.82
CA GLN A 4 11.32 8.83 9.55
C GLN A 4 9.88 8.37 9.28
N ILE A 5 9.01 8.48 10.29
CA ILE A 5 7.58 8.21 10.13
C ILE A 5 6.96 9.46 9.52
N GLY A 6 6.82 9.45 8.20
CA GLY A 6 6.02 10.44 7.47
C GLY A 6 4.55 10.06 7.52
N TYR A 7 3.69 10.98 7.95
CA TYR A 7 2.25 10.85 7.75
C TYR A 7 1.91 11.19 6.30
N VAL A 8 1.12 10.33 5.65
CA VAL A 8 0.64 10.56 4.28
C VAL A 8 -0.37 11.71 4.28
N LYS A 9 -0.20 12.68 3.39
CA LYS A 9 -1.12 13.80 3.17
C LYS A 9 -1.81 13.67 1.82
N VAL A 10 -2.92 14.40 1.67
CA VAL A 10 -3.61 14.50 0.37
C VAL A 10 -2.67 15.14 -0.66
N GLY A 11 -2.55 14.50 -1.81
CA GLY A 11 -1.66 14.92 -2.90
C GLY A 11 -0.27 14.29 -2.86
N ASP A 12 0.11 13.64 -1.75
CA ASP A 12 1.34 12.84 -1.71
C ASP A 12 1.19 11.60 -2.59
N THR A 13 2.29 11.19 -3.21
CA THR A 13 2.39 9.84 -3.79
C THR A 13 2.22 8.83 -2.66
N ALA A 14 1.28 7.89 -2.83
CA ALA A 14 1.06 6.83 -1.86
C ALA A 14 2.36 6.01 -1.69
N PRO A 15 2.80 5.72 -0.45
CA PRO A 15 3.98 4.88 -0.21
C PRO A 15 3.78 3.49 -0.80
N ASP A 16 4.79 2.99 -1.52
CA ASP A 16 4.75 1.62 -2.00
C ASP A 16 4.89 0.64 -0.83
N PHE A 17 4.14 -0.45 -0.90
CA PHE A 17 4.25 -1.58 0.00
C PHE A 17 4.06 -2.87 -0.78
N CYS A 18 4.66 -3.94 -0.28
CA CYS A 18 4.54 -5.27 -0.86
C CYS A 18 3.92 -6.21 0.17
N LEU A 19 2.87 -6.91 -0.22
CA LEU A 19 2.18 -7.90 0.59
C LEU A 19 1.88 -9.15 -0.24
N PRO A 20 1.90 -10.34 0.38
CA PRO A 20 1.45 -11.55 -0.28
C PRO A 20 -0.07 -11.49 -0.50
N SER A 21 -0.51 -11.83 -1.70
CA SER A 21 -1.92 -12.03 -2.01
C SER A 21 -2.43 -13.34 -1.38
N VAL A 22 -3.75 -13.54 -1.42
CA VAL A 22 -4.37 -14.82 -1.01
C VAL A 22 -3.94 -16.03 -1.85
N THR A 23 -3.34 -15.80 -3.03
CA THR A 23 -2.77 -16.84 -3.88
C THR A 23 -1.27 -17.01 -3.69
N GLY A 24 -0.65 -16.31 -2.72
CA GLY A 24 0.78 -16.39 -2.42
C GLY A 24 1.69 -15.63 -3.38
N LYS A 25 1.14 -14.75 -4.24
CA LYS A 25 1.94 -13.87 -5.11
C LYS A 25 2.22 -12.57 -4.36
N ASP A 26 3.45 -12.10 -4.40
CA ASP A 26 3.81 -10.76 -3.92
C ASP A 26 3.22 -9.70 -4.84
N ILE A 27 2.49 -8.75 -4.25
CA ILE A 27 1.83 -7.64 -4.94
C ILE A 27 2.33 -6.34 -4.35
N HIS A 28 2.79 -5.44 -5.22
CA HIS A 28 3.16 -4.09 -4.87
C HIS A 28 1.96 -3.15 -5.07
N LEU A 29 1.83 -2.08 -4.28
CA LEU A 29 0.85 -1.04 -4.56
C LEU A 29 1.11 -0.41 -5.94
N SER A 30 2.38 -0.23 -6.29
CA SER A 30 2.81 0.33 -7.57
C SER A 30 2.40 -0.52 -8.79
N ASP A 31 2.07 -1.81 -8.61
CA ASP A 31 1.52 -2.65 -9.69
C ASP A 31 0.18 -2.13 -10.23
N TYR A 32 -0.54 -1.30 -9.45
CA TYR A 32 -1.83 -0.70 -9.83
C TYR A 32 -1.70 0.76 -10.32
N SER A 33 -0.49 1.21 -10.65
CA SER A 33 -0.27 2.60 -11.10
C SER A 33 -1.05 2.90 -12.38
N GLY A 34 -1.80 4.00 -12.37
CA GLY A 34 -2.68 4.41 -13.48
C GLY A 34 -4.15 4.11 -13.22
N ASP A 35 -4.46 3.19 -12.30
CA ASP A 35 -5.81 2.90 -11.86
C ASP A 35 -6.22 3.76 -10.67
N LYS A 36 -7.54 3.96 -10.51
CA LYS A 36 -8.12 4.53 -9.28
C LYS A 36 -8.29 3.40 -8.27
N VAL A 37 -7.48 3.42 -7.21
CA VAL A 37 -7.46 2.38 -6.19
C VAL A 37 -8.00 2.91 -4.86
N ALA A 38 -8.82 2.11 -4.18
CA ALA A 38 -9.23 2.36 -2.79
C ALA A 38 -8.60 1.29 -1.89
N LEU A 39 -7.80 1.73 -0.92
CA LEU A 39 -7.21 0.83 0.09
C LEU A 39 -8.19 0.62 1.23
N PHE A 40 -8.52 -0.64 1.49
CA PHE A 40 -9.39 -1.04 2.59
C PHE A 40 -8.64 -1.97 3.54
N PHE A 41 -8.32 -1.45 4.73
CA PHE A 41 -7.65 -2.20 5.79
C PHE A 41 -8.70 -2.79 6.73
N TRP A 42 -8.72 -4.11 6.86
CA TRP A 42 -9.68 -4.83 7.68
C TRP A 42 -9.07 -6.13 8.19
N ALA A 43 -9.80 -6.79 9.08
CA ALA A 43 -9.53 -8.16 9.47
C ALA A 43 -10.80 -8.81 10.03
N SER A 44 -10.80 -10.14 10.06
CA SER A 44 -11.99 -10.97 10.28
C SER A 44 -12.23 -11.39 11.73
N TRP A 45 -11.48 -10.83 12.69
CA TRP A 45 -11.62 -11.20 14.10
C TRP A 45 -13.00 -10.83 14.66
#